data_AF-E2ZES4-F1
#
_entry.id   AF-E2ZES4-F1
#
_cell.length_a   1.000
_cell.length_b   1.000
_cell.length_c   1.000
_cell.angle_alpha   90.00
_cell.angle_beta   90.00
_cell.angle_gamma   90.00
#
_symmetry.space_group_name_H-M   'P 1'
#
loop_
_entity.id
_entity.type
_entity.pdbx_description
1 polymer ?
#
loop_
_entity_poly.entity_id
_entity_poly.type
_entity_poly.pdbx_seq_one_letter_code
_entity_poly.pdbx_strand_id
1 'polypeptide(L)'
;MASILAAAGIPTAVLGFLVWQLKRRIEHQEARQEAAEKAREEFETNLYESSLAAIALGEATAKAVQRIPDAHCNGDMHAALDYAAEVKHKQRDFVAKRGISAIIN
;
A
#
# COMPACT_ATOMS: atom_id res chain seq x y z
N MET A 1 29.88 -46.38 -28.48
CA MET A 1 28.54 -45.75 -28.61
C MET A 1 27.94 -45.45 -27.24
N ALA A 2 27.62 -46.46 -26.41
CA ALA A 2 27.03 -46.26 -25.08
C ALA A 2 27.87 -45.39 -24.10
N SER A 3 29.20 -45.52 -24.14
CA SER A 3 30.13 -44.74 -23.29
C SER A 3 30.16 -43.23 -23.62
N ILE A 4 30.00 -42.87 -24.89
CA ILE A 4 30.00 -41.46 -25.35
C ILE A 4 28.66 -40.80 -25.00
N LEU A 5 27.55 -41.53 -25.16
CA LEU A 5 26.21 -41.11 -24.72
C LEU A 5 26.13 -40.92 -23.20
N ALA A 6 26.74 -41.81 -22.42
CA ALA A 6 26.82 -41.67 -20.97
C ALA A 6 27.70 -40.48 -20.55
N ALA A 7 28.84 -40.27 -21.22
CA ALA A 7 29.75 -39.16 -20.94
C ALA A 7 29.14 -37.77 -21.22
N ALA A 8 28.25 -37.65 -22.22
CA ALA A 8 27.55 -36.40 -22.54
C ALA A 8 26.23 -36.23 -21.75
N GLY A 9 25.55 -37.33 -21.40
CA GLY A 9 24.26 -37.30 -20.71
C GLY A 9 24.35 -36.92 -19.24
N ILE A 10 25.35 -37.42 -18.52
CA ILE A 10 25.50 -37.18 -17.07
C ILE A 10 25.74 -35.68 -16.76
N PRO A 11 26.68 -34.98 -17.42
CA PRO A 11 26.90 -33.55 -17.18
C PRO A 11 25.66 -32.69 -17.50
N THR A 12 24.93 -33.05 -18.57
CA THR A 12 23.73 -32.32 -18.99
C THR A 12 22.58 -32.49 -17.99
N ALA A 13 22.39 -33.69 -17.46
CA ALA A 13 21.39 -33.96 -16.42
C ALA A 13 21.72 -33.22 -15.11
N VAL A 14 23.00 -33.17 -14.72
CA VAL A 14 23.46 -32.42 -13.54
C VAL A 14 23.22 -30.92 -13.73
N LEU A 15 23.58 -30.36 -14.88
CA LEU A 15 23.34 -28.94 -15.18
C LEU A 15 21.83 -28.62 -15.17
N GLY A 16 21.01 -29.47 -15.78
CA GLY A 16 19.55 -29.33 -15.77
C GLY A 16 18.98 -29.36 -14.36
N PHE A 17 19.48 -30.24 -13.49
CA PHE A 17 19.08 -30.30 -12.09
C PHE A 17 19.48 -29.03 -11.32
N LEU A 18 20.69 -28.50 -11.53
CA LEU A 18 21.15 -27.26 -10.91
C LEU A 18 20.32 -26.05 -11.36
N VAL A 19 20.04 -25.94 -12.66
CA VAL A 19 19.17 -24.87 -13.21
C VAL A 19 17.76 -24.97 -12.66
N TRP A 20 17.22 -26.19 -12.54
CA TRP A 20 15.91 -26.41 -11.94
C TRP A 20 15.85 -25.98 -10.48
N GLN A 21 16.86 -26.33 -9.68
CA GLN A 21 16.98 -25.88 -8.29
C GLN A 21 17.07 -24.36 -8.18
N LEU A 22 17.83 -23.70 -9.07
CA LEU A 22 17.95 -22.24 -9.10
C LEU A 22 16.61 -21.58 -9.45
N LYS A 23 15.93 -22.06 -10.50
CA LYS A 23 14.63 -21.54 -10.93
C LYS A 23 13.61 -21.62 -9.79
N ARG A 24 13.55 -22.76 -9.10
CA ARG A 24 12.64 -22.96 -7.96
C ARG A 24 12.92 -21.99 -6.81
N ARG A 25 14.19 -21.63 -6.58
CA ARG A 25 14.55 -20.60 -5.58
C ARG A 25 14.14 -19.20 -6.01
N ILE A 26 14.31 -18.87 -7.28
CA ILE A 26 13.91 -17.58 -7.86
C ILE A 26 12.39 -17.43 -7.77
N GLU A 27 11.62 -18.41 -8.26
CA GLU A 27 10.15 -18.39 -8.19
C GLU A 27 9.65 -18.20 -6.74
N HIS A 28 10.30 -18.84 -5.77
CA HIS A 28 9.93 -18.69 -4.37
C HIS A 28 10.34 -17.32 -3.76
N GLN A 29 11.43 -16.71 -4.26
CA GLN A 29 11.81 -15.34 -3.90
C GLN A 29 10.83 -14.32 -4.50
N GLU A 30 10.50 -14.48 -5.78
CA GLU A 30 9.52 -13.62 -6.48
C GLU A 30 8.14 -13.71 -5.82
N ALA A 31 7.65 -14.91 -5.52
CA ALA A 31 6.37 -15.08 -4.82
C ALA A 31 6.35 -14.41 -3.43
N ARG A 32 7.48 -14.42 -2.72
CA ARG A 32 7.62 -13.71 -1.43
C ARG A 32 7.66 -12.20 -1.61
N GLN A 33 8.33 -11.71 -2.65
CA GLN A 33 8.38 -10.28 -2.97
C GLN A 33 7.00 -9.79 -3.37
N GLU A 34 6.30 -10.48 -4.26
CA GLU A 34 4.95 -10.12 -4.68
C GLU A 34 3.96 -10.13 -3.50
N ALA A 35 4.04 -11.12 -2.60
CA ALA A 35 3.22 -11.14 -1.39
C ALA A 35 3.55 -9.97 -0.45
N ALA A 36 4.83 -9.62 -0.30
CA ALA A 36 5.25 -8.48 0.50
C ALA A 36 4.83 -7.14 -0.10
N GLU A 37 4.86 -7.02 -1.44
CA GLU A 37 4.38 -5.84 -2.16
C GLU A 37 2.88 -5.67 -1.99
N LYS A 38 2.08 -6.73 -2.19
CA LYS A 38 0.63 -6.69 -1.94
C LYS A 38 0.29 -6.31 -0.50
N ALA A 39 0.99 -6.89 0.48
CA ALA A 39 0.79 -6.54 1.88
C ALA A 39 1.14 -5.08 2.19
N ARG A 40 2.15 -4.51 1.49
CA ARG A 40 2.48 -3.08 1.59
C ARG A 40 1.39 -2.21 0.97
N GLU A 41 0.91 -2.55 -0.23
CA GLU A 41 -0.17 -1.82 -0.89
C GLU A 41 -1.46 -1.79 -0.04
N GLU A 42 -1.84 -2.93 0.54
CA GLU A 42 -2.97 -3.02 1.48
C GLU A 42 -2.75 -2.16 2.73
N PHE A 43 -1.54 -2.21 3.31
CA PHE A 43 -1.21 -1.39 4.48
C PHE A 43 -1.26 0.11 4.17
N GLU A 44 -0.70 0.54 3.04
CA GLU A 44 -0.72 1.95 2.60
C GLU A 44 -2.15 2.43 2.36
N THR A 45 -3.01 1.59 1.78
CA THR A 45 -4.44 1.86 1.59
C THR A 45 -5.14 2.04 2.94
N ASN A 46 -4.95 1.10 3.88
CA ASN A 46 -5.55 1.18 5.21
C ASN A 46 -5.07 2.41 6.00
N LEU A 47 -3.78 2.77 5.87
CA LEU A 47 -3.22 3.95 6.50
C LEU A 47 -3.87 5.23 5.97
N TYR A 48 -4.12 5.29 4.66
CA TYR A 48 -4.81 6.42 4.04
C TYR A 48 -6.27 6.52 4.52
N GLU A 49 -7.02 5.42 4.53
CA GLU A 49 -8.40 5.39 5.05
C GLU A 49 -8.46 5.82 6.52
N SER A 50 -7.54 5.32 7.35
CA SER A 50 -7.43 5.72 8.75
C SER A 50 -7.18 7.23 8.91
N SER A 51 -6.37 7.82 8.03
CA SER A 51 -6.10 9.26 8.02
C SER A 51 -7.36 10.07 7.67
N LEU A 52 -8.09 9.66 6.64
CA LEU A 52 -9.36 10.29 6.28
C LEU A 52 -10.41 10.18 7.40
N ALA A 53 -10.51 9.01 8.06
CA ALA A 53 -11.40 8.81 9.18
C ALA A 53 -11.05 9.74 10.36
N ALA A 54 -9.76 9.90 10.66
CA ALA A 54 -9.29 10.83 11.69
C ALA A 54 -9.61 12.29 11.35
N ILE A 55 -9.43 12.71 10.09
CA ILE A 55 -9.80 14.06 9.62
C ILE A 55 -11.31 14.28 9.76
N ALA A 56 -12.14 13.32 9.32
CA ALA A 56 -13.58 13.41 9.42
C ALA A 56 -14.07 13.49 10.89
N LEU A 57 -13.47 12.69 11.78
CA LEU A 57 -13.72 12.75 13.22
C LEU A 57 -13.32 14.12 13.79
N GLY A 58 -12.15 14.65 13.40
CA GLY A 58 -11.68 15.97 13.79
C GLY A 58 -12.64 17.08 13.35
N GLU A 59 -13.10 17.04 12.10
CA GLU A 59 -14.10 18.00 11.57
C GLU A 59 -15.42 17.92 12.34
N ALA A 60 -15.92 16.70 12.62
CA ALA A 60 -17.14 16.50 13.39
C ALA A 60 -17.02 17.02 14.82
N THR A 61 -15.87 16.75 15.46
CA THR A 61 -15.56 17.21 16.82
C THR A 61 -15.45 18.73 16.88
N ALA A 62 -14.72 19.35 15.95
CA ALA A 62 -14.59 20.80 15.86
C ALA A 62 -15.96 21.47 15.63
N LYS A 63 -16.81 20.92 14.75
CA LYS A 63 -18.18 21.40 14.55
C LYS A 63 -19.06 21.22 15.80
N ALA A 64 -18.88 20.15 16.56
CA ALA A 64 -19.60 19.95 17.81
C ALA A 64 -19.17 20.97 18.88
N VAL A 65 -17.87 21.22 19.01
CA VAL A 65 -17.30 22.21 19.94
C VAL A 65 -17.77 23.63 19.60
N GLN A 66 -17.84 23.99 18.32
CA GLN A 66 -18.35 25.30 17.87
C GLN A 66 -19.80 25.57 18.24
N ARG A 67 -20.62 24.53 18.50
CA ARG A 67 -22.03 24.68 18.91
C ARG A 67 -22.20 24.94 20.40
N ILE A 68 -21.12 24.88 21.18
CA ILE A 68 -21.17 25.07 22.64
C ILE A 68 -21.09 26.59 22.94
N PRO A 69 -22.08 27.16 23.65
CA PRO A 69 -22.21 28.62 23.83
C PRO A 69 -21.07 29.31 24.59
N ASP A 70 -20.34 28.56 25.43
CA ASP A 70 -19.21 29.09 26.23
C ASP A 70 -17.84 28.60 25.74
N ALA A 71 -17.76 27.96 24.56
CA ALA A 71 -16.51 27.45 24.04
C ALA A 71 -15.63 28.57 23.46
N HIS A 72 -14.76 29.13 24.29
CA HIS A 72 -13.75 30.10 23.88
C HIS A 72 -12.55 29.39 23.23
N CYS A 73 -12.61 29.17 21.92
CA CYS A 73 -11.46 28.62 21.17
C CYS A 73 -10.41 29.72 20.98
N ASN A 74 -9.21 29.56 21.57
CA ASN A 74 -8.09 30.53 21.51
C ASN A 74 -7.41 30.64 20.13
N GLY A 75 -8.04 30.10 19.08
CA GLY A 75 -7.60 30.13 17.71
C GLY A 75 -8.82 29.99 16.82
N ASP A 76 -8.76 30.57 15.62
CA ASP A 76 -9.87 30.56 14.67
C ASP A 76 -10.16 29.12 14.23
N MET A 77 -11.08 28.46 14.94
CA MET A 77 -11.50 27.10 14.65
C MET A 77 -12.05 26.97 13.22
N HIS A 78 -12.52 28.08 12.61
CA HIS A 78 -12.89 28.10 11.19
C HIS A 78 -11.67 27.94 10.29
N ALA A 79 -10.58 28.67 10.54
CA ALA A 79 -9.34 28.53 9.78
C ALA A 79 -8.78 27.09 9.85
N ALA A 80 -8.89 26.44 11.00
CA ALA A 80 -8.49 25.04 11.17
C ALA A 80 -9.38 24.06 10.37
N LEU A 81 -10.70 24.31 10.33
CA LEU A 81 -11.64 23.52 9.52
C LEU A 81 -11.43 23.72 8.02
N ASP A 82 -11.19 24.95 7.58
CA ASP A 82 -10.92 25.27 6.18
C ASP A 82 -9.64 24.58 5.70
N TYR A 83 -8.59 24.61 6.53
CA TYR A 83 -7.36 23.87 6.26
C TYR A 83 -7.60 22.35 6.19
N ALA A 84 -8.34 21.77 7.14
CA ALA A 84 -8.67 20.35 7.13
C ALA A 84 -9.45 19.95 5.87
N ALA A 85 -10.42 20.78 5.44
CA ALA A 85 -11.17 20.57 4.21
C ALA A 85 -10.27 20.65 2.98
N GLU A 86 -9.37 21.63 2.90
CA GLU A 86 -8.40 21.75 1.80
C GLU A 86 -7.49 20.52 1.71
N VAL A 87 -6.93 20.06 2.84
CA VAL A 87 -6.08 18.87 2.90
C VAL A 87 -6.85 17.62 2.47
N LYS A 88 -8.08 17.43 2.95
CA LYS A 88 -8.96 16.32 2.54
C LYS A 88 -9.22 16.32 1.03
N HIS A 89 -9.52 17.48 0.45
CA HIS A 89 -9.73 17.61 -1.00
C HIS A 89 -8.47 17.28 -1.79
N LYS A 90 -7.31 17.80 -1.39
CA LYS A 90 -6.01 17.48 -2.01
C LYS A 90 -5.69 15.99 -1.96
N GLN A 91 -5.93 15.35 -0.81
CA GLN A 91 -5.75 13.91 -0.62
C GLN A 91 -6.65 13.10 -1.55
N ARG A 92 -7.94 13.44 -1.63
CA ARG A 92 -8.90 12.78 -2.54
C ARG A 92 -8.51 12.93 -4.00
N ASP A 93 -8.10 14.14 -4.42
CA ASP A 93 -7.68 14.41 -5.79
C ASP A 93 -6.39 13.66 -6.15
N PHE A 94 -5.48 13.50 -5.19
CA PHE A 94 -4.25 12.73 -5.37
C PHE A 94 -4.56 11.24 -5.62
N VAL A 95 -5.43 10.64 -4.80
CA VAL A 95 -5.87 9.24 -4.95
C VAL A 95 -6.62 9.05 -6.27
N ALA A 96 -7.50 9.98 -6.64
CA ALA A 96 -8.24 9.95 -7.90
C ALA A 96 -7.31 9.97 -9.12
N LYS A 97 -6.30 10.86 -9.11
CA LYS A 97 -5.30 10.98 -10.19
C LYS A 97 -4.40 9.76 -10.32
N ARG A 98 -4.16 9.03 -9.24
CA ARG A 98 -3.35 7.80 -9.24
C ARG A 98 -4.16 6.55 -9.60
N GLY A 99 -5.47 6.68 -9.87
CA GLY A 99 -6.31 5.57 -10.29
C GLY A 99 -6.62 4.58 -9.17
N ILE A 100 -6.38 4.94 -7.90
CA ILE A 100 -6.71 4.13 -6.73
C ILE A 100 -8.22 4.27 -6.48
N SER A 101 -9.02 3.73 -7.41
CA SER A 101 -10.47 3.87 -7.40
C SER A 101 -11.13 3.04 -6.30
N ALA A 102 -10.40 2.10 -5.69
CA ALA A 102 -10.89 1.29 -4.57
C ALA A 102 -11.20 2.12 -3.31
N ILE A 103 -10.54 3.27 -3.14
CA ILE A 103 -10.63 4.09 -1.92
C ILE A 103 -11.72 5.17 -1.99
N ILE A 104 -12.22 5.53 -3.18
CA ILE A 104 -13.10 6.70 -3.40
C ILE A 104 -14.60 6.34 -3.41
N ASN A 105 -14.97 5.06 -3.27
CA ASN A 105 -16.36 4.61 -3.28
C ASN A 105 -17.12 4.90 -1.98
#